data_AF-A0A7C5V6U6-F1
#
_entry.id   AF-A0A7C5V6U6-F1
#
_cell.length_a   1.000
_cell.length_b   1.000
_cell.length_c   1.000
_cell.angle_alpha   90.00
_cell.angle_beta   90.00
_cell.angle_gamma   90.00
#
_symmetry.space_group_name_H-M   'P 1'
#
loop_
_entity.id
_entity.type
_entity.pdbx_description
1 polymer ?
#
loop_
_entity_poly.entity_id
_entity_poly.type
_entity_poly.pdbx_seq_one_letter_code
_entity_poly.pdbx_strand_id
1 'polypeptide(L)' 'MSAQPLGRVQSGRTRKSYEVKWNQSNRDVYISYAGWSYAGKASSAGEAMNRAEAWLYDK' A
#
# COMPACT_ATOMS: atom_id res chain seq x y z
N MET A 1 -8.75 15.17 5.27
CA MET A 1 -7.69 14.84 4.27
C MET A 1 -7.93 13.41 3.80
N SER A 2 -8.01 13.21 2.49
CA SER A 2 -8.38 11.92 1.88
C SER A 2 -7.15 11.03 1.66
N ALA A 3 -7.34 9.71 1.69
CA ALA A 3 -6.30 8.78 1.28
C ALA A 3 -6.02 8.96 -0.21
N GLN A 4 -4.81 9.41 -0.54
CA GLN A 4 -4.42 9.66 -1.92
C GLN A 4 -3.85 8.38 -2.52
N PRO A 5 -4.23 8.03 -3.77
CA PRO A 5 -3.58 6.94 -4.48
C PRO A 5 -2.11 7.32 -4.70
N LEU A 6 -1.20 6.51 -4.16
CA LEU A 6 0.23 6.68 -4.34
C LEU A 6 0.72 6.07 -5.65
N GLY A 7 0.14 4.92 -6.02
CA GLY A 7 0.61 4.14 -7.15
C GLY A 7 0.15 2.71 -7.06
N ARG A 8 0.83 1.82 -7.79
CA ARG A 8 0.57 0.38 -7.79
C ARG A 8 1.87 -0.34 -7.48
N VAL A 9 1.81 -1.35 -6.63
CA VAL A 9 2.93 -2.24 -6.33
C VAL A 9 2.62 -3.65 -6.83
N GLN A 10 3.64 -4.41 -7.17
CA GLN A 10 3.47 -5.76 -7.69
C GLN A 10 3.68 -6.79 -6.57
N SER A 11 2.77 -7.75 -6.42
CA SER A 11 3.01 -8.88 -5.51
C SER A 11 4.12 -9.77 -6.07
N GLY A 12 5.06 -10.13 -5.19
CA GLY A 12 6.15 -11.06 -5.52
C GLY A 12 5.65 -12.45 -5.89
N ARG A 13 4.59 -12.94 -5.23
CA ARG A 13 4.07 -14.30 -5.44
C ARG A 13 3.20 -14.41 -6.69
N THR A 14 2.25 -13.49 -6.86
CA THR A 14 1.25 -13.59 -7.95
C THR A 14 1.59 -12.76 -9.17
N ARG A 15 2.62 -11.90 -9.10
CA ARG A 15 2.98 -10.90 -10.13
C ARG A 15 1.82 -9.97 -10.51
N LYS A 16 0.78 -9.90 -9.69
CA LYS A 16 -0.37 -9.00 -9.88
C LYS A 16 -0.04 -7.63 -9.32
N SER A 17 -0.48 -6.59 -10.03
CA SER A 17 -0.36 -5.21 -9.59
C SER A 17 -1.55 -4.83 -8.71
N TYR A 18 -1.27 -4.24 -7.56
CA TYR A 18 -2.26 -3.82 -6.58
C TYR A 18 -2.11 -2.33 -6.30
N GLU A 19 -3.24 -1.63 -6.27
CA GLU A 19 -3.25 -0.19 -6.03
C GLU A 19 -3.00 0.12 -4.55
N VAL A 20 -2.17 1.13 -4.28
CA VAL A 20 -1.79 1.58 -2.95
C VAL A 20 -2.36 2.96 -2.72
N LYS A 21 -3.03 3.10 -1.57
CA LYS A 21 -3.49 4.38 -1.06
C LYS A 21 -2.79 4.69 0.24
N TRP A 22 -2.42 5.94 0.43
CA TRP A 22 -1.86 6.41 1.69
C TRP A 22 -2.60 7.65 2.17
N ASN A 23 -2.95 7.63 3.44
CA ASN A 23 -3.56 8.75 4.11
C ASN A 23 -2.49 9.53 4.86
N GLN A 24 -2.16 10.73 4.37
CA GLN A 24 -1.16 11.58 5.00
C GLN A 24 -1.55 12.02 6.43
N SER A 25 -2.85 12.13 6.74
CA SER A 25 -3.29 12.55 8.09
C SER A 25 -3.03 11.50 9.15
N ASN A 26 -3.43 10.26 8.87
CA ASN A 26 -3.32 9.18 9.86
C ASN A 26 -2.09 8.30 9.62
N ARG A 27 -1.36 8.59 8.55
CA ARG A 27 -0.20 7.84 8.04
C ARG A 27 -0.54 6.42 7.61
N ASP A 28 -1.81 6.10 7.43
CA ASP A 28 -2.28 4.74 7.13
C ASP A 28 -2.07 4.38 5.67
N VAL A 29 -1.57 3.17 5.43
CA VAL A 29 -1.32 2.59 4.12
C VAL A 29 -2.36 1.50 3.86
N TYR A 30 -2.99 1.55 2.69
CA TYR A 30 -3.98 0.59 2.24
C TYR A 30 -3.62 0.03 0.88
N ILE A 31 -3.91 -1.25 0.65
CA ILE A 31 -3.61 -1.98 -0.58
C ILE A 31 -4.88 -2.61 -1.11
N SER A 32 -5.12 -2.48 -2.41
CA SER A 32 -6.27 -3.02 -3.12
C SER A 32 -6.14 -4.52 -3.45
N TYR A 33 -5.79 -5.37 -2.48
CA TYR A 33 -5.56 -6.80 -2.71
C TYR A 33 -6.86 -7.62 -2.87
N ALA A 34 -7.77 -7.47 -1.91
CA ALA A 34 -9.07 -8.13 -1.85
C ALA A 34 -10.11 -7.15 -1.27
N GLY A 35 -10.13 -5.94 -1.84
CA GLY A 35 -10.61 -4.73 -1.16
C GLY A 35 -9.45 -3.95 -0.54
N TRP A 36 -9.75 -2.93 0.27
CA TRP A 36 -8.73 -2.10 0.92
C TRP A 36 -8.21 -2.77 2.19
N SER A 37 -7.10 -3.49 2.06
CA SER A 37 -6.40 -4.09 3.20
C SER A 37 -5.43 -3.09 3.81
N TYR A 38 -5.47 -2.94 5.13
CA TYR A 38 -4.52 -2.10 5.85
C TYR A 38 -3.15 -2.78 5.92
N ALA A 39 -2.13 -2.11 5.40
CA ALA A 39 -0.76 -2.62 5.32
C ALA A 39 0.14 -2.07 6.45
N GLY A 40 -0.31 -1.05 7.16
CA GLY A 40 0.43 -0.43 8.25
C GLY A 40 0.43 1.10 8.18
N LYS A 41 1.27 1.72 9.00
CA LYS A 41 1.53 3.16 8.97
C LYS A 41 2.86 3.45 8.28
N ALA A 42 2.92 4.55 7.56
CA ALA A 42 4.12 5.07 6.93
C ALA A 42 4.17 6.59 7.04
N SER A 43 5.34 7.13 7.36
CA SER A 43 5.52 8.58 7.55
C SER A 43 5.66 9.34 6.23
N SER A 44 5.92 8.64 5.13
CA SER A 44 6.16 9.20 3.80
C SER A 44 5.58 8.31 2.69
N ALA A 45 5.28 8.93 1.55
CA ALA A 45 4.84 8.25 0.33
C ALA A 45 5.75 7.08 -0.10
N GLY A 46 7.07 7.29 -0.10
CA GLY A 46 8.03 6.23 -0.47
C GLY A 46 8.12 5.09 0.54
N GLU A 47 7.96 5.40 1.83
CA GLU A 47 7.91 4.40 2.90
C GLU A 47 6.61 3.59 2.81
N ALA A 48 5.50 4.24 2.48
CA ALA A 48 4.21 3.59 2.25
C ALA A 48 4.28 2.59 1.09
N MET A 49 4.93 2.94 -0.02
CA MET A 49 5.11 2.02 -1.15
C MET A 49 6.00 0.84 -0.79
N ASN A 50 7.15 1.06 -0.14
CA ASN A 50 8.01 -0.04 0.33
C ASN A 50 7.26 -0.99 1.28
N ARG A 51 6.46 -0.42 2.18
CA ARG A 51 5.68 -1.21 3.13
C ARG A 51 4.57 -2.00 2.46
N ALA A 52 3.93 -1.40 1.45
CA ALA A 52 2.92 -2.06 0.65
C ALA A 52 3.50 -3.22 -0.17
N GLU A 53 4.67 -3.02 -0.78
CA GLU A 53 5.39 -4.05 -1.50
C GLU A 53 5.81 -5.20 -0.57
N ALA A 54 6.37 -4.91 0.60
CA ALA A 54 6.72 -5.90 1.60
C ALA A 54 5.50 -6.71 2.09
N TRP A 55 4.35 -6.05 2.31
CA TRP A 55 3.11 -6.72 2.70
C TRP A 55 2.61 -7.68 1.61
N LEU A 56 2.73 -7.29 0.35
CA LEU A 56 2.35 -8.14 -0.79
C LEU A 56 3.39 -9.20 -1.15
N TYR A 57 4.65 -9.02 -0.73
CA TYR A 57 5.67 -10.02 -0.91
C TYR A 57 5.38 -11.27 -0.04
N ASP A 58 4.84 -11.06 1.16
CA ASP A 58 4.38 -12.13 2.05
C ASP A 58 3.12 -12.88 1.53
N LYS A 59 2.34 -12.26 0.64
CA LYS A 59 1.05 -12.77 0.14
C LYS A 59 1.12 -13.42 -1.24
#